data_AF-A0A176S6N6-F1
#
_entry.id   AF-A0A176S6N6-F1
#
_cell.length_a   1.000
_cell.length_b   1.000
_cell.length_c   1.000
_cell.angle_alpha   90.00
_cell.angle_beta   90.00
_cell.angle_gamma   90.00
#
_symmetry.space_group_name_H-M   'P 1'
#
loop_
_entity.id
_entity.type
_entity.pdbx_description
1 polymer ?
#
loop_
_entity_poly.entity_id
_entity_poly.type
_entity_poly.pdbx_seq_one_letter_code
_entity_poly.pdbx_strand_id
1 'polypeptide(L)'
;MQTGAWADKMLQTQLASWTQLRHDNILYVKHSFTAMIACEYPAGYVEPYPAFYAAVQDYARAGREALMATTFFEENAPGLRQTALAYFEHLDTVASMLQIMAEKELRLEPFSPEEEAFLKDTTILQKDSIGCGEIREKWNGWYPQLFPWEDDSPALIADIHTNPKSDDSRLLPPSVLHVATGSVAALILIVDTDEERPTMYVGPSFTYYEVVEEGLPLVRLTDEDWERRLWAGKPRPMPPSWSGSFRLPVSQQPRYLSVPARSNKW
;
A
#
# COMPACT_ATOMS: atom_id res chain seq x y z
N MET A 1 2.19 15.86 14.22
CA MET A 1 3.23 15.48 13.23
C MET A 1 4.66 15.81 13.67
N GLN A 2 5.00 15.69 14.96
CA GLN A 2 6.35 16.06 15.47
C GLN A 2 6.94 14.99 16.40
N THR A 3 6.28 13.83 16.53
CA THR A 3 6.72 12.76 17.42
C THR A 3 7.66 11.80 16.70
N GLY A 4 8.55 11.15 17.44
CA GLY A 4 9.41 10.09 16.87
C GLY A 4 8.60 8.96 16.23
N ALA A 5 7.51 8.54 16.86
CA ALA A 5 6.62 7.51 16.32
C ALA A 5 6.01 7.89 14.95
N TRP A 6 5.71 9.17 14.72
CA TRP A 6 5.24 9.64 13.42
C TRP A 6 6.35 9.59 12.36
N ALA A 7 7.57 9.99 12.72
CA ALA A 7 8.73 9.87 11.84
C ALA A 7 9.02 8.41 11.47
N ASP A 8 8.94 7.49 12.43
CA ASP A 8 9.15 6.06 12.18
C ASP A 8 8.04 5.46 11.30
N LYS A 9 6.77 5.87 11.49
CA LYS A 9 5.67 5.49 10.58
C LYS A 9 5.93 5.98 9.16
N MET A 10 6.38 7.23 8.99
CA MET A 10 6.69 7.79 7.67
C MET A 10 7.87 7.05 7.02
N LEU A 11 8.88 6.68 7.80
CA LEU A 11 10.00 5.86 7.33
C LEU A 11 9.51 4.48 6.87
N GLN A 12 8.63 3.83 7.64
CA GLN A 12 8.04 2.55 7.25
C GLN A 12 7.28 2.64 5.92
N THR A 13 6.44 3.67 5.74
CA THR A 13 5.71 3.88 4.47
C THR A 13 6.67 4.07 3.29
N GLN A 14 7.72 4.90 3.46
CA GLN A 14 8.71 5.15 2.42
C GLN A 14 9.52 3.90 2.06
N LEU A 15 9.96 3.13 3.06
CA LEU A 15 10.70 1.89 2.84
C LEU A 15 9.82 0.82 2.18
N ALA A 16 8.55 0.71 2.57
CA ALA A 16 7.61 -0.20 1.93
C ALA A 16 7.38 0.17 0.45
N SER A 17 7.16 1.46 0.16
CA SER A 17 7.04 1.94 -1.23
C SER A 17 8.30 1.70 -2.04
N TRP A 18 9.49 1.90 -1.46
CA TRP A 18 10.76 1.61 -2.11
C TRP A 18 10.94 0.11 -2.39
N THR A 19 10.54 -0.75 -1.46
CA THR A 19 10.54 -2.22 -1.66
C THR A 19 9.66 -2.61 -2.85
N GLN A 20 8.44 -2.07 -2.94
CA GLN A 20 7.55 -2.31 -4.09
C GLN A 20 8.19 -1.82 -5.39
N LEU A 21 8.71 -0.59 -5.41
CA LEU A 21 9.37 -0.04 -6.60
C LEU A 21 10.61 -0.86 -7.03
N ARG A 22 11.35 -1.43 -6.08
CA ARG A 22 12.49 -2.31 -6.37
C ARG A 22 12.02 -3.66 -6.93
N HIS A 23 10.92 -4.19 -6.42
CA HIS A 23 10.30 -5.44 -6.87
C HIS A 23 9.70 -5.31 -8.29
N ASP A 24 8.95 -4.25 -8.57
CA ASP A 24 8.28 -3.98 -9.86
C ASP A 24 9.25 -3.88 -11.05
N ASN A 25 10.54 -3.65 -10.78
CA ASN A 25 11.59 -3.57 -11.80
C ASN A 25 12.35 -4.90 -12.04
N ILE A 26 11.85 -6.05 -11.54
CA ILE A 26 12.59 -7.32 -11.53
C ILE A 26 11.99 -8.48 -12.38
N LEU A 27 10.80 -8.31 -13.00
CA LEU A 27 10.09 -9.23 -13.94
C LEU A 27 9.65 -10.60 -13.35
N TYR A 28 8.57 -11.29 -13.79
CA TYR A 28 7.09 -11.13 -13.72
C TYR A 28 6.55 -12.56 -13.36
N VAL A 29 5.59 -12.77 -12.41
CA VAL A 29 4.29 -13.51 -12.51
C VAL A 29 3.50 -13.49 -11.16
N LYS A 30 2.23 -13.94 -11.13
CA LYS A 30 1.15 -13.68 -10.14
C LYS A 30 0.37 -14.94 -9.67
N HIS A 31 -0.23 -14.96 -8.46
CA HIS A 31 -1.53 -15.64 -8.13
C HIS A 31 -2.25 -15.13 -6.84
N SER A 32 -3.60 -15.22 -6.83
CA SER A 32 -4.68 -14.46 -6.11
C SER A 32 -5.10 -14.78 -4.64
N PHE A 33 -5.87 -13.88 -3.96
CA PHE A 33 -7.03 -14.21 -3.07
C PHE A 33 -7.91 -13.00 -2.59
N THR A 34 -9.15 -13.28 -2.12
CA THR A 34 -10.27 -12.36 -1.78
C THR A 34 -10.48 -12.11 -0.26
N ALA A 35 -10.95 -10.92 0.14
CA ALA A 35 -11.63 -10.70 1.44
C ALA A 35 -12.72 -9.61 1.37
N MET A 36 -13.80 -9.84 2.14
CA MET A 36 -15.09 -9.13 2.17
C MET A 36 -15.13 -8.13 3.35
N ILE A 37 -15.73 -6.94 3.20
CA ILE A 37 -16.50 -6.15 4.20
C ILE A 37 -17.04 -4.87 3.50
N ALA A 38 -18.30 -4.51 3.74
CA ALA A 38 -18.84 -3.20 3.32
C ALA A 38 -18.64 -2.16 4.44
N CYS A 39 -18.03 -1.01 4.13
CA CYS A 39 -17.84 0.08 5.07
C CYS A 39 -18.62 1.33 4.63
N GLU A 40 -19.26 1.99 5.59
CA GLU A 40 -19.54 3.43 5.50
C GLU A 40 -18.23 4.14 5.89
N TYR A 41 -17.72 5.02 5.03
CA TYR A 41 -16.49 5.77 5.33
C TYR A 41 -16.89 7.03 6.10
N PRO A 42 -16.57 7.14 7.41
CA PRO A 42 -16.72 8.41 8.14
C PRO A 42 -15.75 9.46 7.57
N ALA A 43 -15.65 10.63 8.23
CA ALA A 43 -14.69 11.67 7.88
C ALA A 43 -13.33 11.08 7.44
N GLY A 44 -12.73 11.64 6.39
CA GLY A 44 -11.43 11.20 5.89
C GLY A 44 -10.34 12.18 6.29
N TYR A 45 -9.11 11.70 6.37
CA TYR A 45 -7.92 12.50 6.67
C TYR A 45 -6.92 12.36 5.52
N VAL A 46 -6.32 13.47 5.09
CA VAL A 46 -5.25 13.46 4.08
C VAL A 46 -3.94 13.80 4.77
N GLU A 47 -2.89 13.01 4.50
CA GLU A 47 -1.58 13.30 5.08
C GLU A 47 -1.07 14.66 4.58
N PRO A 48 -0.68 15.60 5.45
CA PRO A 48 -0.41 17.00 5.08
C PRO A 48 1.00 17.18 4.51
N TYR A 49 1.30 16.42 3.46
CA TYR A 49 2.55 16.45 2.69
C TYR A 49 2.28 16.93 1.26
N PRO A 50 1.90 18.20 1.04
CA PRO A 50 1.52 18.69 -0.28
C PRO A 50 2.65 18.56 -1.30
N ALA A 51 3.91 18.76 -0.88
CA ALA A 51 5.08 18.60 -1.75
C ALA A 51 5.25 17.15 -2.26
N PHE A 52 4.83 16.15 -1.50
CA PHE A 52 4.83 14.76 -1.95
C PHE A 52 3.81 14.55 -3.07
N TYR A 53 2.57 15.01 -2.87
CA TYR A 53 1.52 14.90 -3.90
C TYR A 53 1.86 15.69 -5.16
N ALA A 54 2.46 16.88 -5.03
CA ALA A 54 2.98 17.64 -6.16
C ALA A 54 4.04 16.84 -6.94
N ALA A 55 4.98 16.18 -6.25
CA ALA A 55 5.99 15.35 -6.91
C ALA A 55 5.38 14.13 -7.63
N VAL A 56 4.35 13.51 -7.05
CA VAL A 56 3.59 12.42 -7.70
C VAL A 56 2.85 12.94 -8.95
N GLN A 57 2.30 14.15 -8.87
CA GLN A 57 1.66 14.81 -10.00
C GLN A 57 2.66 15.07 -11.15
N ASP A 58 3.83 15.61 -10.83
CA ASP A 58 4.90 15.83 -11.80
C ASP A 58 5.37 14.53 -12.45
N TYR A 59 5.52 13.46 -11.65
CA TYR A 59 5.80 12.12 -12.17
C TYR A 59 4.71 11.65 -13.16
N ALA A 60 3.44 11.84 -12.83
CA ALA A 60 2.33 11.43 -13.69
C ALA A 60 2.36 12.16 -15.04
N ARG A 61 2.59 13.48 -15.00
CA ARG A 61 2.70 14.32 -16.21
C ARG A 61 3.90 13.93 -17.06
N ALA A 62 5.07 13.76 -16.44
CA ALA A 62 6.28 13.33 -17.14
C ALA A 62 6.12 11.95 -17.77
N GLY A 63 5.50 11.00 -17.06
CA GLY A 63 5.18 9.66 -17.58
C GLY A 63 4.25 9.69 -18.78
N ARG A 64 3.18 10.50 -18.72
CA ARG A 64 2.26 10.72 -19.83
C ARG A 64 2.97 11.30 -21.05
N GLU A 65 3.78 12.33 -20.87
CA GLU A 65 4.53 12.98 -21.96
C GLU A 65 5.52 12.01 -22.61
N ALA A 66 6.29 11.28 -21.80
CA ALA A 66 7.23 10.27 -22.30
C ALA A 66 6.52 9.17 -23.09
N LEU A 67 5.37 8.70 -22.62
CA LEU A 67 4.57 7.67 -23.30
C LEU A 67 3.94 8.19 -24.60
N MET A 68 3.49 9.44 -24.63
CA MET A 68 2.98 10.08 -25.85
C MET A 68 4.08 10.23 -26.89
N ALA A 69 5.30 10.59 -26.49
CA ALA A 69 6.46 10.73 -27.37
C ALA A 69 7.00 9.38 -27.90
N THR A 70 6.60 8.26 -27.33
CA THR A 70 7.08 6.92 -27.70
C THR A 70 6.15 6.26 -28.72
N THR A 71 6.64 6.06 -29.96
CA THR A 71 5.87 5.43 -31.04
C THR A 71 5.81 3.91 -30.95
N PHE A 72 6.74 3.27 -30.23
CA PHE A 72 6.79 1.81 -30.10
C PHE A 72 5.46 1.21 -29.63
N PHE A 73 4.85 1.78 -28.59
CA PHE A 73 3.58 1.28 -28.05
C PHE A 73 2.39 1.59 -28.95
N GLU A 74 2.47 2.64 -29.77
CA GLU A 74 1.42 2.96 -30.75
C GLU A 74 1.29 1.86 -31.80
N GLU A 75 2.43 1.39 -32.31
CA GLU A 75 2.48 0.39 -33.38
C GLU A 75 2.33 -1.04 -32.85
N ASN A 76 2.86 -1.33 -31.66
CA ASN A 76 3.00 -2.71 -31.17
C ASN A 76 2.02 -3.09 -30.06
N ALA A 77 1.51 -2.13 -29.29
CA ALA A 77 0.63 -2.40 -28.14
C ALA A 77 -0.34 -1.24 -27.83
N PRO A 78 -1.22 -0.86 -28.77
CA PRO A 78 -2.07 0.33 -28.64
C PRO A 78 -3.01 0.27 -27.44
N GLY A 79 -3.50 -0.91 -27.07
CA GLY A 79 -4.32 -1.11 -25.87
C GLY A 79 -3.54 -0.80 -24.57
N LEU A 80 -2.31 -1.31 -24.46
CA LEU A 80 -1.43 -1.02 -23.32
C LEU A 80 -1.12 0.47 -23.22
N ARG A 81 -0.85 1.12 -24.38
CA ARG A 81 -0.64 2.57 -24.44
C ARG A 81 -1.84 3.33 -23.90
N GLN A 82 -3.05 2.98 -24.33
CA GLN A 82 -4.27 3.64 -23.88
C GLN A 82 -4.49 3.46 -22.38
N THR A 83 -4.32 2.24 -21.84
CA THR A 83 -4.44 1.98 -20.40
C THR A 83 -3.41 2.77 -19.60
N ALA A 84 -2.15 2.80 -20.04
CA ALA A 84 -1.10 3.54 -19.34
C ALA A 84 -1.30 5.07 -19.41
N LEU A 85 -1.80 5.61 -20.53
CA LEU A 85 -2.16 7.03 -20.63
C LEU A 85 -3.30 7.38 -19.67
N ALA A 86 -4.36 6.55 -19.65
CA ALA A 86 -5.48 6.75 -18.73
C ALA A 86 -5.05 6.67 -17.26
N TYR A 87 -4.12 5.76 -16.94
CA TYR A 87 -3.50 5.68 -15.61
C TYR A 87 -2.80 6.99 -15.23
N PHE A 88 -1.93 7.53 -16.10
CA PHE A 88 -1.22 8.77 -15.79
C PHE A 88 -2.14 9.99 -15.69
N GLU A 89 -3.20 10.06 -16.51
CA GLU A 89 -4.22 11.13 -16.41
C GLU A 89 -5.00 11.05 -15.09
N HIS A 90 -5.37 9.84 -14.67
CA HIS A 90 -6.05 9.62 -13.40
C HIS A 90 -5.12 9.92 -12.20
N LEU A 91 -3.85 9.50 -12.26
CA LEU A 91 -2.85 9.78 -11.24
C LEU A 91 -2.59 11.28 -11.08
N ASP A 92 -2.49 12.05 -12.18
CA ASP A 92 -2.36 13.51 -12.15
C ASP A 92 -3.56 14.15 -11.42
N THR A 93 -4.78 13.72 -11.77
CA THR A 93 -6.02 14.23 -11.17
C THR A 93 -6.09 13.94 -9.66
N VAL A 94 -5.84 12.69 -9.27
CA VAL A 94 -5.85 12.26 -7.87
C VAL A 94 -4.77 12.97 -7.06
N ALA A 95 -3.53 13.02 -7.57
CA ALA A 95 -2.43 13.68 -6.89
C ALA A 95 -2.71 15.18 -6.71
N SER A 96 -3.31 15.83 -7.72
CA SER A 96 -3.74 17.23 -7.62
C SER A 96 -4.75 17.43 -6.49
N MET A 97 -5.76 16.56 -6.40
CA MET A 97 -6.80 16.66 -5.38
C MET A 97 -6.21 16.46 -3.97
N LEU A 98 -5.40 15.43 -3.80
CA LEU A 98 -4.73 15.14 -2.53
C LEU A 98 -3.78 16.26 -2.10
N GLN A 99 -3.10 16.92 -3.05
CA GLN A 99 -2.28 18.11 -2.74
C GLN A 99 -3.13 19.23 -2.16
N ILE A 100 -4.24 19.60 -2.82
CA ILE A 100 -5.13 20.67 -2.37
C ILE A 100 -5.66 20.38 -0.96
N MET A 101 -6.07 19.13 -0.72
CA MET A 101 -6.58 18.70 0.57
C MET A 101 -5.49 18.71 1.66
N ALA A 102 -4.26 18.27 1.32
CA ALA A 102 -3.11 18.35 2.23
C ALA A 102 -2.76 19.80 2.62
N GLU A 103 -2.91 20.77 1.72
CA GLU A 103 -2.74 22.19 2.02
C GLU A 103 -3.85 22.75 2.91
N LYS A 104 -5.07 22.22 2.80
CA LYS A 104 -6.19 22.57 3.69
C LYS A 104 -6.01 22.01 5.09
N GLU A 105 -5.54 20.77 5.21
CA GLU A 105 -5.19 20.14 6.50
C GLU A 105 -4.14 20.97 7.25
N LEU A 106 -3.11 21.46 6.55
CA LEU A 106 -2.10 22.36 7.15
C LEU A 106 -2.67 23.71 7.62
N ARG A 107 -3.74 24.18 6.97
CA ARG A 107 -4.41 25.45 7.29
C ARG A 107 -5.58 25.29 8.26
N LEU A 108 -5.91 24.05 8.64
CA LEU A 108 -7.11 23.72 9.43
C LEU A 108 -8.39 24.24 8.75
N GLU A 109 -8.44 24.17 7.42
CA GLU A 109 -9.61 24.54 6.64
C GLU A 109 -10.48 23.29 6.38
N PRO A 110 -11.81 23.38 6.56
CA PRO A 110 -12.69 22.25 6.29
C PRO A 110 -12.70 21.89 4.80
N PHE A 111 -12.92 20.60 4.52
CA PHE A 111 -13.11 20.12 3.15
C PHE A 111 -14.44 20.59 2.56
N SER A 112 -14.46 20.79 1.24
CA SER A 112 -15.71 21.03 0.52
C SER A 112 -16.53 19.73 0.41
N PRO A 113 -17.83 19.81 0.14
CA PRO A 113 -18.65 18.62 -0.08
C PRO A 113 -18.11 17.68 -1.18
N GLU A 114 -17.48 18.25 -2.22
CA GLU A 114 -16.86 17.50 -3.31
C GLU A 114 -15.59 16.78 -2.86
N GLU A 115 -14.76 17.42 -2.04
CA GLU A 115 -13.55 16.84 -1.45
C GLU A 115 -13.89 15.73 -0.44
N GLU A 116 -14.95 15.91 0.35
CA GLU A 116 -15.48 14.85 1.21
C GLU A 116 -16.03 13.68 0.40
N ALA A 117 -16.74 13.96 -0.69
CA ALA A 117 -17.24 12.92 -1.58
C ALA A 117 -16.08 12.14 -2.22
N PHE A 118 -15.01 12.84 -2.62
CA PHE A 118 -13.78 12.23 -3.11
C PHE A 118 -13.15 11.30 -2.06
N LEU A 119 -13.03 11.72 -0.79
CA LEU A 119 -12.54 10.87 0.29
C LEU A 119 -13.42 9.63 0.51
N LYS A 120 -14.73 9.80 0.50
CA LYS A 120 -15.69 8.69 0.65
C LYS A 120 -15.64 7.72 -0.54
N ASP A 121 -15.21 8.20 -1.71
CA ASP A 121 -15.00 7.42 -2.93
C ASP A 121 -13.61 6.75 -3.00
N THR A 122 -12.84 6.73 -1.90
CA THR A 122 -11.51 6.06 -1.88
C THR A 122 -11.63 4.59 -2.30
N THR A 123 -12.52 3.83 -1.67
CA THR A 123 -12.80 2.43 -2.03
C THR A 123 -14.28 2.11 -1.80
N ILE A 124 -15.12 2.25 -2.82
CA ILE A 124 -16.52 1.81 -2.73
C ILE A 124 -16.59 0.31 -2.99
N LEU A 125 -17.40 -0.41 -2.23
CA LEU A 125 -17.76 -1.80 -2.56
C LEU A 125 -19.05 -1.77 -3.39
N GLN A 126 -18.94 -1.97 -4.70
CA GLN A 126 -20.09 -2.23 -5.55
C GLN A 126 -20.39 -3.73 -5.62
N LYS A 127 -21.68 -4.05 -5.52
CA LYS A 127 -22.21 -5.40 -5.73
C LYS A 127 -22.96 -5.40 -7.05
N ASP A 128 -22.30 -5.82 -8.12
CA ASP A 128 -22.94 -5.98 -9.42
C ASP A 128 -23.60 -7.37 -9.49
N SER A 129 -24.92 -7.40 -9.71
CA SER A 129 -25.65 -8.61 -10.04
C SER A 129 -25.50 -8.88 -11.54
N ILE A 130 -24.62 -9.80 -11.92
CA ILE A 130 -24.52 -10.24 -13.31
C ILE A 130 -25.48 -11.43 -13.48
N GLY A 131 -26.72 -11.13 -13.90
CA GLY A 131 -27.76 -12.13 -14.14
C GLY A 131 -28.38 -12.75 -12.89
N CYS A 132 -29.03 -13.91 -13.06
CA CYS A 132 -29.67 -14.66 -11.97
C CYS A 132 -28.63 -15.48 -11.18
N GLY A 133 -27.83 -14.84 -10.32
CA GLY A 133 -27.18 -15.54 -9.21
C GLY A 133 -25.70 -15.25 -8.94
N GLU A 134 -24.96 -14.58 -9.83
CA GLU A 134 -23.60 -14.13 -9.53
C GLU A 134 -23.60 -12.68 -9.05
N ILE A 135 -23.36 -12.49 -7.75
CA ILE A 135 -22.96 -11.19 -7.19
C ILE A 135 -21.43 -11.15 -7.29
N ARG A 136 -20.90 -10.31 -8.18
CA ARG A 136 -19.47 -9.99 -8.17
C ARG A 136 -19.26 -8.75 -7.30
N GLU A 137 -18.48 -8.92 -6.24
CA GLU A 137 -18.00 -7.81 -5.44
C GLU A 137 -16.86 -7.13 -6.20
N LYS A 138 -17.07 -5.87 -6.58
CA LYS A 138 -16.06 -5.03 -7.20
C LYS A 138 -15.76 -3.87 -6.28
N TRP A 139 -14.50 -3.74 -5.87
CA TRP A 139 -14.03 -2.53 -5.24
C TRP A 139 -13.87 -1.46 -6.34
N ASN A 140 -14.79 -0.50 -6.36
CA ASN A 140 -14.74 0.68 -7.21
C ASN A 140 -14.31 1.90 -6.37
N GLY A 141 -14.24 3.09 -6.96
CA GLY A 141 -13.66 4.28 -6.33
C GLY A 141 -12.33 4.67 -6.94
N TRP A 142 -11.79 5.83 -6.55
CA TRP A 142 -10.62 6.39 -7.23
C TRP A 142 -9.31 5.64 -6.92
N TYR A 143 -9.16 5.03 -5.74
CA TYR A 143 -7.90 4.39 -5.33
C TYR A 143 -7.62 3.09 -6.08
N PRO A 144 -8.56 2.12 -6.24
CA PRO A 144 -8.32 0.91 -7.03
C PRO A 144 -7.95 1.20 -8.50
N GLN A 145 -8.42 2.32 -9.05
CA GLN A 145 -8.10 2.75 -10.41
C GLN A 145 -6.63 3.19 -10.59
N LEU A 146 -5.88 3.40 -9.50
CA LEU A 146 -4.43 3.63 -9.53
C LEU A 146 -3.63 2.34 -9.70
N PHE A 147 -4.27 1.18 -9.66
CA PHE A 147 -3.59 -0.12 -9.80
C PHE A 147 -4.19 -0.89 -10.98
N PRO A 148 -4.09 -0.37 -12.22
CA PRO A 148 -4.73 -0.99 -13.39
C PRO A 148 -4.14 -2.37 -13.73
N TRP A 149 -2.98 -2.70 -13.17
CA TRP A 149 -2.32 -3.99 -13.34
C TRP A 149 -2.54 -4.96 -12.18
N GLU A 150 -3.14 -4.50 -11.06
CA GLU A 150 -3.45 -5.19 -9.79
C GLU A 150 -2.32 -6.10 -9.27
N ASP A 151 -1.97 -6.10 -7.98
CA ASP A 151 -1.10 -7.14 -7.40
C ASP A 151 -1.93 -8.16 -6.62
N ASP A 152 -1.53 -9.43 -6.67
CA ASP A 152 -2.32 -10.50 -6.04
C ASP A 152 -1.98 -10.66 -4.55
N SER A 153 -0.77 -10.26 -4.17
CA SER A 153 -0.28 -10.37 -2.80
C SER A 153 0.51 -9.11 -2.41
N PRO A 154 0.24 -8.52 -1.24
CA PRO A 154 1.06 -7.44 -0.70
C PRO A 154 2.39 -7.97 -0.11
N ALA A 155 2.62 -9.28 -0.09
CA ALA A 155 3.81 -9.90 0.49
C ALA A 155 4.86 -10.16 -0.60
N LEU A 156 5.78 -9.20 -0.75
CA LEU A 156 6.83 -9.22 -1.75
C LEU A 156 8.19 -9.21 -1.06
N ILE A 157 9.21 -9.81 -1.69
CA ILE A 157 10.59 -9.78 -1.18
C ILE A 157 11.57 -9.37 -2.28
N ALA A 158 12.58 -8.59 -1.90
CA ALA A 158 13.62 -8.12 -2.80
C ALA A 158 15.00 -8.08 -2.16
N ASP A 159 16.01 -8.48 -2.92
CA ASP A 159 17.41 -8.45 -2.53
C ASP A 159 17.95 -7.00 -2.60
N ILE A 160 18.51 -6.51 -1.48
CA ILE A 160 19.21 -5.21 -1.43
C ILE A 160 20.70 -5.39 -1.68
N HIS A 161 21.32 -6.34 -0.99
CA HIS A 161 22.77 -6.46 -0.97
C HIS A 161 23.19 -7.92 -0.89
N THR A 162 24.21 -8.29 -1.66
CA THR A 162 24.82 -9.61 -1.62
C THR A 162 26.26 -9.48 -1.17
N ASN A 163 26.60 -10.22 -0.12
CA ASN A 163 27.96 -10.47 0.30
C ASN A 163 28.38 -11.88 -0.16
N PRO A 164 29.14 -12.00 -1.28
CA PRO A 164 29.54 -13.30 -1.82
C PRO A 164 30.78 -13.89 -1.14
N LYS A 165 31.34 -13.24 -0.12
CA LYS A 165 32.65 -13.59 0.44
C LYS A 165 32.58 -14.87 1.27
N SER A 166 33.41 -15.83 0.87
CA SER A 166 33.59 -17.13 1.52
C SER A 166 35.03 -17.32 2.06
N ASP A 167 35.87 -16.29 1.93
CA ASP A 167 37.23 -16.24 2.46
C ASP A 167 37.22 -15.81 3.94
N ASP A 168 38.31 -16.05 4.68
CA ASP A 168 38.49 -15.74 6.12
C ASP A 168 38.59 -14.22 6.41
N SER A 169 37.78 -13.43 5.69
CA SER A 169 37.64 -11.99 5.87
C SER A 169 36.64 -11.69 6.98
N ARG A 170 36.65 -10.45 7.48
CA ARG A 170 35.68 -9.96 8.49
C ARG A 170 34.23 -9.94 8.01
N LEU A 171 33.99 -10.33 6.75
CA LEU A 171 32.69 -10.32 6.09
C LEU A 171 32.08 -11.73 6.04
N LEU A 172 32.53 -12.69 6.86
CA LEU A 172 31.84 -13.98 6.98
C LEU A 172 30.62 -13.88 7.91
N PRO A 173 29.58 -14.69 7.67
CA PRO A 173 29.41 -15.61 6.52
C PRO A 173 28.89 -14.90 5.25
N PRO A 174 29.02 -15.51 4.05
CA PRO A 174 28.37 -15.00 2.86
C PRO A 174 26.86 -14.97 3.06
N SER A 175 26.24 -13.90 2.59
CA SER A 175 24.86 -13.58 2.91
C SER A 175 24.18 -12.70 1.87
N VAL A 176 22.86 -12.70 1.90
CA VAL A 176 22.01 -11.80 1.12
C VAL A 176 21.09 -11.06 2.09
N LEU A 177 21.14 -9.73 2.06
CA LEU A 177 20.19 -8.87 2.75
C LEU A 177 18.97 -8.65 1.86
N HIS A 178 17.82 -9.05 2.39
CA HIS A 178 16.50 -8.91 1.78
C HIS A 178 15.67 -7.89 2.53
N VAL A 179 14.82 -7.16 1.81
CA VAL A 179 13.69 -6.45 2.38
C VAL A 179 12.40 -6.98 1.83
N ALA A 180 11.36 -6.91 2.65
CA ALA A 180 10.10 -7.51 2.29
C ALA A 180 8.91 -6.76 2.86
N THR A 181 7.77 -6.91 2.20
CA THR A 181 6.45 -6.52 2.69
C THR A 181 5.67 -7.76 3.12
N GLY A 182 4.59 -7.59 3.87
CA GLY A 182 3.74 -8.71 4.30
C GLY A 182 2.27 -8.33 4.30
N SER A 183 1.50 -8.91 5.23
CA SER A 183 0.08 -8.59 5.34
C SER A 183 -0.11 -7.09 5.57
N VAL A 184 -1.15 -6.54 4.95
CA VAL A 184 -1.63 -5.19 5.28
C VAL A 184 -2.05 -5.17 6.75
N ALA A 185 -1.52 -4.21 7.50
CA ALA A 185 -1.88 -3.98 8.89
C ALA A 185 -2.91 -2.86 8.99
N ALA A 186 -3.77 -2.91 10.01
CA ALA A 186 -4.60 -1.78 10.37
C ALA A 186 -3.75 -0.73 11.09
N LEU A 187 -3.64 0.45 10.50
CA LEU A 187 -3.12 1.64 11.16
C LEU A 187 -4.27 2.34 11.86
N ILE A 188 -4.09 2.60 13.16
CA ILE A 188 -5.03 3.36 13.98
C ILE A 188 -4.39 4.70 14.27
N LEU A 189 -5.07 5.78 13.88
CA LEU A 189 -4.65 7.15 14.13
C LEU A 189 -5.71 7.83 14.99
N ILE A 190 -5.28 8.53 16.03
CA ILE A 190 -6.15 9.43 16.80
C ILE A 190 -5.70 10.83 16.43
N VAL A 191 -6.63 11.61 15.86
CA VAL A 191 -6.40 12.98 15.43
C VAL A 191 -7.33 13.87 16.23
N ASP A 192 -6.77 14.93 16.80
CA ASP A 192 -7.56 16.02 17.34
C ASP A 192 -8.10 16.80 16.15
N THR A 193 -9.38 16.63 15.86
CA THR A 193 -10.10 17.38 14.81
C THR A 193 -10.74 18.63 15.40
N ASP A 194 -11.32 19.45 14.53
CA ASP A 194 -12.19 20.56 14.90
C ASP A 194 -13.56 20.10 15.48
N GLU A 195 -13.86 18.81 15.38
CA GLU A 195 -14.95 18.18 16.11
C GLU A 195 -14.64 18.18 17.62
N GLU A 196 -15.65 18.33 18.49
CA GLU A 196 -15.49 18.51 19.95
C GLU A 196 -14.75 17.37 20.69
N ARG A 197 -14.34 16.31 19.98
CA ARG A 197 -13.68 15.12 20.55
C ARG A 197 -12.59 14.60 19.60
N PRO A 198 -11.48 14.06 20.15
CA PRO A 198 -10.50 13.34 19.33
C PRO A 198 -11.16 12.19 18.56
N THR A 199 -10.89 12.13 17.26
CA THR A 199 -11.48 11.14 16.36
C THR A 199 -10.45 10.08 15.99
N MET A 200 -10.89 8.82 16.03
CA MET A 200 -10.07 7.66 15.69
C MET A 200 -10.35 7.23 14.25
N TYR A 201 -9.31 7.22 13.43
CA TYR A 201 -9.30 6.75 12.05
C TYR A 201 -8.62 5.39 11.98
N VAL A 202 -9.13 4.51 11.11
CA VAL A 202 -8.55 3.19 10.85
C VAL A 202 -8.37 3.04 9.35
N GLY A 203 -7.16 2.73 8.92
CA GLY A 203 -6.83 2.54 7.50
C GLY A 203 -5.80 1.44 7.28
N PRO A 204 -5.66 0.94 6.04
CA PRO A 204 -4.63 -0.03 5.70
C PRO A 204 -3.23 0.61 5.74
N SER A 205 -2.22 -0.15 6.14
CA SER A 205 -0.82 0.25 6.11
C SER A 205 0.06 -0.94 5.76
N PHE A 206 1.10 -0.69 4.95
CA PHE A 206 2.09 -1.71 4.64
C PHE A 206 2.84 -2.17 5.88
N THR A 207 3.16 -3.45 5.93
CA THR A 207 4.17 -3.98 6.85
C THR A 207 5.51 -4.10 6.13
N TYR A 208 6.59 -3.92 6.88
CA TYR A 208 7.97 -3.97 6.42
C TYR A 208 8.79 -4.95 7.27
N TYR A 209 9.72 -5.65 6.62
CA TYR A 209 10.62 -6.68 7.16
C TYR A 209 12.02 -6.56 6.55
N GLU A 210 13.02 -6.91 7.35
CA GLU A 210 14.43 -7.05 6.94
C GLU A 210 14.90 -8.46 7.30
N VAL A 211 15.46 -9.18 6.34
CA VAL A 211 15.88 -10.57 6.52
C VAL A 211 17.27 -10.76 5.93
N VAL A 212 18.18 -11.32 6.72
CA VAL A 212 19.50 -11.74 6.23
C VAL A 212 19.50 -13.25 6.09
N GLU A 213 19.76 -13.72 4.87
CA GLU A 213 19.95 -15.14 4.60
C GLU A 213 21.45 -15.44 4.47
N GLU A 214 21.98 -16.22 5.39
CA GLU A 214 23.38 -16.66 5.39
C GLU A 214 23.49 -18.03 4.72
N GLY A 215 24.45 -18.21 3.80
CA GLY A 215 24.59 -19.51 3.14
C GLY A 215 25.62 -19.58 2.00
N LEU A 216 26.06 -20.82 1.75
CA LEU A 216 26.87 -21.24 0.60
C LEU A 216 26.28 -22.54 0.05
N PRO A 217 25.60 -22.51 -1.12
CA PRO A 217 25.40 -21.37 -2.02
C PRO A 217 24.56 -20.24 -1.40
N LEU A 218 24.67 -19.03 -1.96
CA LEU A 218 23.90 -17.87 -1.53
C LEU A 218 22.40 -18.15 -1.63
N VAL A 219 21.67 -17.84 -0.56
CA VAL A 219 20.24 -18.09 -0.46
C VAL A 219 19.47 -16.83 -0.87
N ARG A 220 18.73 -16.93 -1.98
CA ARG A 220 17.80 -15.90 -2.46
C ARG A 220 16.39 -16.41 -2.28
N LEU A 221 15.52 -15.55 -1.78
CA LEU A 221 14.13 -15.90 -1.51
C LEU A 221 13.27 -15.45 -2.69
N THR A 222 12.38 -16.32 -3.13
CA THR A 222 11.28 -15.91 -4.02
C THR A 222 10.11 -15.38 -3.18
N ASP A 223 9.15 -14.72 -3.83
CA ASP A 223 7.92 -14.30 -3.15
C ASP A 223 7.18 -15.50 -2.54
N GLU A 224 7.15 -16.65 -3.21
CA GLU A 224 6.51 -17.87 -2.69
C GLU A 224 7.22 -18.44 -1.46
N ASP A 225 8.55 -18.34 -1.40
CA ASP A 225 9.32 -18.73 -0.22
C ASP A 225 9.03 -17.78 0.95
N TRP A 226 8.95 -16.48 0.66
CA TRP A 226 8.65 -15.46 1.65
C TRP A 226 7.21 -15.58 2.19
N GLU A 227 6.21 -15.74 1.33
CA GLU A 227 4.82 -15.98 1.70
C GLU A 227 4.67 -17.23 2.57
N ARG A 228 5.35 -18.32 2.20
CA ARG A 228 5.34 -19.55 3.00
C ARG A 228 5.93 -19.32 4.38
N ARG A 229 7.03 -18.57 4.47
CA ARG A 229 7.65 -18.24 5.76
C ARG A 229 6.76 -17.35 6.62
N LEU A 230 6.10 -16.40 5.99
CA LEU A 230 5.16 -15.49 6.64
C LEU A 230 3.91 -16.23 7.17
N TRP A 231 3.30 -17.12 6.38
CA TRP A 231 2.00 -17.74 6.70
C TRP A 231 2.11 -19.10 7.39
N ALA A 232 3.07 -19.94 7.01
CA ALA A 232 3.28 -21.27 7.55
C ALA A 232 4.48 -21.38 8.51
N GLY A 233 5.42 -20.43 8.44
CA GLY A 233 6.61 -20.42 9.30
C GLY A 233 6.30 -20.20 10.78
N LYS A 234 6.93 -21.00 11.65
CA LYS A 234 6.95 -20.79 13.09
C LYS A 234 8.39 -20.85 13.61
N PRO A 235 8.90 -19.80 14.28
CA PRO A 235 8.25 -18.50 14.52
C PRO A 235 8.10 -17.69 13.22
N ARG A 236 7.10 -16.78 13.19
CA ARG A 236 6.93 -15.85 12.07
C ARG A 236 8.09 -14.85 12.02
N PRO A 237 8.44 -14.34 10.83
CA PRO A 237 9.39 -13.24 10.70
C PRO A 237 8.98 -12.06 11.59
N MET A 238 9.94 -11.54 12.36
CA MET A 238 9.72 -10.34 13.14
C MET A 238 10.01 -9.11 12.28
N PRO A 239 9.21 -8.03 12.42
CA PRO A 239 9.58 -6.77 11.81
C PRO A 239 10.82 -6.19 12.50
N PRO A 240 11.48 -5.21 11.87
CA PRO A 240 12.67 -4.58 12.46
C PRO A 240 12.36 -3.98 13.84
N SER A 241 13.31 -4.09 14.76
CA SER A 241 13.13 -3.67 16.16
C SER A 241 12.72 -2.20 16.30
N TRP A 242 13.20 -1.33 15.39
CA TRP A 242 12.87 0.10 15.37
C TRP A 242 11.37 0.36 15.11
N SER A 243 10.67 -0.56 14.47
CA SER A 243 9.22 -0.42 14.23
C SER A 243 8.36 -0.67 15.47
N GLY A 244 8.97 -1.10 16.59
CA GLY A 244 8.27 -1.41 17.83
C GLY A 244 7.62 -0.21 18.53
N SER A 245 8.01 1.03 18.19
CA SER A 245 7.47 2.24 18.82
C SER A 245 6.01 2.56 18.42
N PHE A 246 5.56 2.06 17.27
CA PHE A 246 4.22 2.31 16.72
C PHE A 246 3.50 1.03 16.25
N ARG A 247 4.13 -0.14 16.40
CA ARG A 247 3.48 -1.44 16.19
C ARG A 247 3.09 -2.07 17.51
N LEU A 248 1.82 -2.42 17.64
CA LEU A 248 1.34 -3.21 18.76
C LEU A 248 1.43 -4.71 18.40
N PRO A 249 2.20 -5.53 19.15
CA PRO A 249 2.24 -6.96 18.92
C PRO A 249 0.87 -7.56 19.28
N VAL A 250 0.25 -8.27 18.35
CA VAL A 250 -0.99 -9.00 18.66
C VAL A 250 -0.60 -10.34 19.28
N SER A 251 -0.88 -10.52 20.57
CA SER A 251 -0.58 -11.76 21.31
C SER A 251 -1.43 -12.95 20.85
N GLN A 252 -2.50 -12.70 20.10
CA GLN A 252 -3.41 -13.69 19.51
C GLN A 252 -3.86 -13.21 18.12
N GLN A 253 -4.33 -14.10 17.25
CA GLN A 253 -4.94 -13.64 16.00
C GLN A 253 -6.16 -12.74 16.30
N PRO A 254 -6.30 -11.59 15.64
CA PRO A 254 -7.46 -10.73 15.83
C PRO A 254 -8.73 -11.51 15.46
N ARG A 255 -9.71 -11.53 16.38
CA ARG A 255 -11.07 -11.97 16.07
C ARG A 255 -11.82 -10.77 15.50
N TYR A 256 -12.30 -10.90 14.26
CA TYR A 256 -13.22 -9.91 13.70
C TYR A 256 -14.45 -9.79 14.61
N LEU A 257 -14.75 -8.56 15.02
CA LEU A 257 -15.98 -8.28 15.75
C LEU A 257 -17.13 -8.34 14.75
N SER A 258 -17.99 -9.35 14.86
CA SER A 258 -19.26 -9.37 14.15
C SER A 258 -20.20 -8.37 14.81
N VAL A 259 -20.63 -7.34 14.08
CA VAL A 259 -21.74 -6.49 14.53
C VAL A 259 -22.98 -7.37 14.64
N PRO A 260 -23.65 -7.46 15.81
CA PRO A 260 -24.86 -8.24 15.93
C PRO A 260 -25.89 -7.78 14.90
N ALA A 261 -26.50 -8.71 14.17
CA ALA A 261 -27.57 -8.38 13.24
C ALA A 261 -28.63 -7.54 13.98
N ARG A 262 -29.04 -6.40 13.40
CA ARG A 262 -30.11 -5.58 13.98
C ARG A 262 -31.34 -6.49 14.18
N SER A 263 -31.78 -6.61 15.42
CA SER A 263 -33.02 -7.29 15.77
C SER A 263 -34.15 -6.54 15.07
N ASN A 264 -34.69 -7.10 13.98
CA ASN A 264 -35.92 -6.61 13.37
C ASN A 264 -37.08 -6.87 14.35
N LYS A 265 -37.25 -5.93 15.28
CA LYS A 265 -38.49 -5.77 16.05
C LYS A 265 -39.08 -4.42 15.69
N TRP A 266 -39.93 -4.44 14.67
CA TRP A 266 -41.13 -3.62 14.55
C TRP A 266 -42.22 -4.52 14.01
#